data_AF-A0A6P1LGK2-F1
#
_entry.id   AF-A0A6P1LGK2-F1
#
_cell.length_a   1.000
_cell.length_b   1.000
_cell.length_c   1.000
_cell.angle_alpha   90.00
_cell.angle_beta   90.00
_cell.angle_gamma   90.00
#
_symmetry.space_group_name_H-M   'P 1'
#
loop_
_entity.id
_entity.type
_entity.pdbx_description
1 polymer ?
#
loop_
_entity_poly.entity_id
_entity_poly.type
_entity_poly.pdbx_seq_one_letter_code
_entity_poly.pdbx_strand_id
1 'polypeptide(L)'
;MVCKMAEEKISSKEKVETGLLSIYLNGKSLTISPNTTLKQLLTEKNFSGVFAVAINEVVVRTNRYETTVIQSEDRIEIITAMYGG
;
A
#
# COMPACT_ATOMS: atom_id res chain seq x y z
N MET A 1 24.64 1.02 -43.80
CA MET A 1 24.72 -0.44 -44.07
C MET A 1 26.14 -0.82 -43.72
N VAL A 2 26.43 -1.61 -42.68
CA VAL A 2 26.01 -3.00 -42.45
C VAL A 2 25.66 -3.28 -40.96
N CYS A 3 24.75 -4.24 -40.74
CA CYS A 3 24.40 -5.00 -39.52
C CYS A 3 24.41 -4.37 -38.11
N LYS A 4 23.21 -4.30 -37.52
CA LYS A 4 22.99 -4.55 -36.07
C LYS A 4 23.26 -6.03 -35.76
N MET A 5 24.11 -6.31 -34.79
CA MET A 5 24.27 -7.57 -34.03
C MET A 5 24.93 -7.20 -32.69
N ALA A 6 24.67 -7.81 -31.53
CA ALA A 6 23.61 -8.74 -31.09
C ALA A 6 23.56 -8.69 -29.53
N GLU A 7 22.56 -9.37 -28.95
CA GLU A 7 22.51 -10.09 -27.65
C GLU A 7 23.72 -10.03 -26.65
N GLU A 8 23.57 -10.27 -25.34
CA GLU A 8 22.46 -10.55 -24.40
C GLU A 8 23.09 -10.68 -23.00
N LYS A 9 22.41 -10.30 -21.90
CA LYS A 9 22.53 -10.98 -20.59
C LYS A 9 21.23 -10.92 -19.78
N ILE A 10 20.83 -12.07 -19.24
CA ILE A 10 19.56 -12.32 -18.53
C ILE A 10 19.83 -12.62 -17.03
N SER A 11 18.83 -12.38 -16.16
CA SER A 11 18.67 -12.97 -14.79
C SER A 11 19.52 -12.35 -13.65
N SER A 12 19.07 -12.17 -12.40
CA SER A 12 17.76 -12.21 -11.68
C SER A 12 17.99 -11.63 -10.25
N LYS A 13 17.02 -11.35 -9.36
CA LYS A 13 15.53 -11.39 -9.38
C LYS A 13 14.93 -10.16 -10.14
N GLU A 14 13.68 -9.69 -9.98
CA GLU A 14 12.43 -10.09 -9.28
C GLU A 14 11.24 -9.78 -10.18
N LYS A 15 10.30 -10.72 -10.32
CA LYS A 15 9.12 -10.53 -11.17
C LYS A 15 8.11 -9.68 -10.40
N VAL A 16 8.35 -8.37 -10.34
CA VAL A 16 7.45 -7.41 -9.68
C VAL A 16 6.10 -7.51 -10.35
N GLU A 17 5.14 -8.11 -9.65
CA GLU A 17 3.75 -8.18 -10.07
C GLU A 17 3.28 -6.75 -10.31
N THR A 18 3.10 -6.39 -11.59
CA THR A 18 2.85 -5.00 -11.99
C THR A 18 1.35 -4.71 -12.02
N GLY A 19 0.61 -5.37 -11.12
CA GLY A 19 -0.84 -5.30 -10.99
C GLY A 19 -1.25 -4.20 -10.04
N LEU A 20 -2.05 -3.26 -10.52
CA LEU A 20 -2.68 -2.25 -9.68
C LEU A 20 -3.69 -2.92 -8.72
N LEU A 21 -3.54 -2.66 -7.42
CA LEU A 21 -4.35 -3.25 -6.34
C LEU A 21 -5.51 -2.32 -5.99
N SER A 22 -6.74 -2.84 -5.95
CA SER A 22 -7.92 -2.05 -5.54
C SER A 22 -8.23 -2.26 -4.07
N ILE A 23 -8.40 -1.17 -3.31
CA ILE A 23 -8.72 -1.16 -1.88
C ILE A 23 -9.82 -0.13 -1.57
N TYR A 24 -10.30 -0.10 -0.32
CA TYR A 24 -11.21 0.93 0.17
C TYR A 24 -10.54 1.70 1.31
N LEU A 25 -10.39 3.02 1.17
CA LEU A 25 -9.86 3.91 2.22
C LEU A 25 -10.96 4.88 2.67
N ASN A 26 -11.38 4.78 3.94
CA ASN A 26 -12.52 5.53 4.49
C ASN A 26 -13.77 5.44 3.59
N GLY A 27 -14.09 4.23 3.15
CA GLY A 27 -15.21 3.93 2.24
C GLY A 27 -15.02 4.31 0.78
N LYS A 28 -13.94 5.02 0.41
CA LYS A 28 -13.65 5.40 -0.98
C LYS A 28 -12.75 4.37 -1.65
N SER A 29 -13.14 3.89 -2.83
CA SER A 29 -12.26 3.03 -3.64
C SER A 29 -10.99 3.80 -4.03
N LEU A 30 -9.85 3.15 -3.84
CA LEU A 30 -8.52 3.67 -4.15
C LEU A 30 -7.69 2.55 -4.78
N THR A 31 -6.90 2.90 -5.79
CA THR A 31 -5.94 2.00 -6.43
C THR A 31 -4.53 2.31 -5.92
N ILE A 32 -3.78 1.27 -5.55
CA ILE A 32 -2.40 1.38 -5.02
C ILE A 32 -1.46 0.38 -5.70
N SER A 33 -0.15 0.56 -5.52
CA SER A 33 0.85 -0.43 -5.93
C SER A 33 0.73 -1.71 -5.09
N PRO A 34 1.02 -2.90 -5.65
CA PRO A 34 1.08 -4.11 -4.86
C PRO A 34 2.32 -4.09 -3.94
N ASN A 35 2.30 -4.89 -2.87
CA ASN A 35 3.31 -4.87 -1.81
C ASN A 35 3.42 -3.54 -1.01
N THR A 36 2.48 -2.62 -1.20
CA THR A 36 2.41 -1.39 -0.38
C THR A 36 2.10 -1.73 1.07
N THR A 37 2.96 -1.28 1.97
CA THR A 37 2.73 -1.37 3.41
C THR A 37 1.79 -0.29 3.89
N LEU A 38 1.11 -0.52 5.02
CA LEU A 38 0.26 0.50 5.64
C LEU A 38 1.05 1.79 5.94
N LYS A 39 2.32 1.70 6.35
CA LYS A 39 3.18 2.87 6.56
C LYS A 39 3.37 3.68 5.27
N GLN A 40 3.65 3.03 4.15
CA GLN A 40 3.81 3.70 2.85
C GLN A 40 2.52 4.41 2.43
N LEU A 41 1.37 3.73 2.48
CA LEU A 41 0.08 4.35 2.15
C LEU A 41 -0.20 5.59 3.03
N LEU A 42 0.05 5.50 4.34
CA LEU A 42 -0.16 6.62 5.26
C LEU A 42 0.74 7.82 4.92
N THR A 43 2.01 7.56 4.59
CA THR A 43 2.96 8.60 4.18
C THR A 43 2.59 9.23 2.83
N GLU A 44 2.24 8.43 1.81
CA GLU A 44 1.84 8.92 0.49
C GLU A 44 0.56 9.78 0.54
N LYS A 45 -0.39 9.44 1.42
CA LYS A 45 -1.61 10.21 1.65
C LYS A 45 -1.44 11.34 2.67
N ASN A 46 -0.21 11.58 3.16
CA ASN A 46 0.13 12.64 4.10
C ASN A 46 -0.65 12.59 5.43
N PHE A 47 -1.05 11.40 5.88
CA PHE A 47 -1.69 11.23 7.19
C PHE A 47 -0.69 11.51 8.32
N SER A 48 -1.07 12.40 9.23
CA SER A 48 -0.26 12.87 10.35
C SER A 48 -1.15 13.17 11.56
N GLY A 49 -0.53 13.37 12.73
CA GLY A 49 -1.25 13.57 14.00
C GLY A 49 -1.65 12.26 14.68
N VAL A 50 -2.66 12.32 15.56
CA VAL A 50 -3.11 11.19 16.38
C VAL A 50 -4.32 10.51 15.74
N PHE A 51 -4.12 9.28 15.26
CA PHE A 51 -5.16 8.43 14.69
C PHE A 51 -4.84 6.95 14.93
N ALA A 52 -5.88 6.12 14.97
CA ALA A 52 -5.78 4.67 14.84
C ALA A 52 -6.10 4.27 13.39
N VAL A 53 -5.66 3.07 12.99
CA VAL A 53 -6.05 2.46 11.71
C VAL A 53 -6.68 1.11 11.97
N ALA A 54 -7.83 0.85 11.34
CA ALA A 54 -8.39 -0.49 11.21
C ALA A 54 -8.22 -1.00 9.77
N ILE A 55 -8.01 -2.31 9.62
CA ILE A 55 -8.11 -3.02 8.35
C ILE A 55 -9.15 -4.13 8.55
N ASN A 56 -10.19 -4.14 7.72
CA ASN A 56 -11.31 -5.08 7.79
C ASN A 56 -11.88 -5.16 9.21
N GLU A 57 -12.25 -4.01 9.78
CA GLU A 57 -12.80 -3.83 11.13
C GLU A 57 -11.83 -4.16 12.29
N VAL A 58 -10.61 -4.63 12.01
CA VAL A 58 -9.60 -4.98 13.02
C VAL A 58 -8.55 -3.88 13.17
N VAL A 59 -8.42 -3.33 14.38
CA VAL A 59 -7.42 -2.28 14.69
C VAL A 59 -5.99 -2.82 14.56
N VAL A 60 -5.21 -2.19 13.69
CA VAL A 60 -3.78 -2.46 13.51
C VAL A 60 -2.98 -1.64 14.52
N ARG A 61 -2.03 -2.27 15.23
CA ARG A 61 -1.13 -1.55 16.14
C ARG A 61 -0.08 -0.77 15.33
N THR A 62 0.27 0.42 15.81
CA THR A 62 1.23 1.34 15.16
C THR A 62 2.57 0.67 14.82
N ASN A 63 3.10 -0.18 15.71
CA ASN A 63 4.33 -0.93 15.49
C ASN A 63 4.25 -2.00 14.39
N ARG A 64 3.06 -2.29 13.84
CA ARG A 64 2.87 -3.19 12.69
C ARG A 64 2.72 -2.42 11.37
N TYR A 65 2.58 -1.10 11.36
CA TYR A 65 2.32 -0.35 10.12
C TYR A 65 3.40 -0.56 9.05
N GLU A 66 4.66 -0.73 9.45
CA GLU A 66 5.80 -0.97 8.56
C GLU A 66 5.85 -2.40 7.98
N THR A 67 5.18 -3.36 8.61
CA THR A 67 5.20 -4.79 8.22
C THR A 67 3.86 -5.32 7.69
N THR A 68 2.77 -4.58 7.91
CA THR A 68 1.44 -4.92 7.37
C THR A 68 1.38 -4.53 5.90
N VAL A 69 1.50 -5.51 5.01
CA VAL A 69 1.28 -5.37 3.56
C VAL A 69 -0.21 -5.40 3.27
N ILE A 70 -0.71 -4.37 2.58
CA ILE A 70 -2.12 -4.24 2.21
C ILE A 70 -2.46 -5.24 1.10
N GLN A 71 -3.63 -5.87 1.21
CA GLN A 71 -4.16 -6.86 0.25
C GLN A 71 -5.28 -6.26 -0.61
N SER A 72 -5.67 -6.97 -1.67
CA SER A 72 -6.80 -6.56 -2.51
C SER A 72 -8.09 -6.54 -1.71
N GLU A 73 -8.96 -5.58 -2.01
CA GLU A 73 -10.29 -5.38 -1.41
C GLU A 73 -10.29 -5.02 0.09
N ASP A 74 -9.10 -4.85 0.70
CA ASP A 74 -8.95 -4.40 2.10
C ASP A 74 -9.71 -3.10 2.37
N ARG A 75 -10.45 -3.07 3.48
CA ARG A 75 -11.18 -1.92 3.99
C ARG A 75 -10.36 -1.25 5.09
N ILE A 76 -9.70 -0.16 4.73
CA ILE A 76 -8.82 0.61 5.60
C ILE A 76 -9.59 1.83 6.13
N GLU A 77 -9.68 1.95 7.46
CA GLU A 77 -10.35 3.06 8.13
C GLU A 77 -9.36 3.83 9.01
N ILE A 78 -9.31 5.15 8.84
CA ILE A 78 -8.52 6.08 9.64
C ILE A 78 -9.43 6.68 10.69
N ILE A 79 -9.21 6.30 11.95
CA ILE A 79 -10.06 6.65 13.09
C ILE A 79 -9.36 7.72 13.90
N THR A 80 -9.89 8.94 13.92
CA THR A 80 -9.43 10.03 14.79
C THR A 80 -10.32 10.14 16.03
N ALA A 81 -9.74 10.63 17.13
CA ALA A 81 -10.53 10.92 18.34
C ALA A 81 -11.45 12.13 18.07
N MET A 82 -12.76 11.89 18.08
CA MET A 82 -13.75 12.96 18.17
C MET A 82 -13.94 13.31 19.64
N TYR A 83 -13.43 14.47 20.06
CA TYR A 83 -13.64 14.98 21.41
C TYR A 83 -15.08 15.47 21.56
N GLY A 84 -15.94 14.62 22.14
CA GLY A 84 -17.26 15.00 22.66
C GLY A 84 -17.18 15.27 24.16
N GLY A 85 -17.94 16.27 24.62
CA GLY A 85 -18.25 16.50 26.04
C GLY A 85 -19.60 15.92 26.41
#